data_AF-A0A2U3H6F8-F1
#
_entry.id   AF-A0A2U3H6F8-F1
#
_cell.length_a   1.000
_cell.length_b   1.000
_cell.length_c   1.000
_cell.angle_alpha   90.00
_cell.angle_beta   90.00
_cell.angle_gamma   90.00
#
_symmetry.space_group_name_H-M   'P 1'
#
loop_
_entity.id
_entity.type
_entity.pdbx_description
1 polymer ?
#
loop_
_entity_poly.entity_id
_entity_poly.type
_entity_poly.pdbx_seq_one_letter_code
_entity_poly.pdbx_strand_id
1 'polypeptide(L)'
;MDDSFLERPGNEGPDDEDVKFAHFGRLVHYSVSGLFGYYNHEFALDVDEPTILTGANGTGKSTVLRSINWISRGHFGPLVRIEFETMTLVFEDAMLHIQKMPNARLDIQLRRRTGRPKHWRYSLDSETRLSPNMEGSLFRLREDFGVEEWDELSPEARNRLIQRYAAGLPESDKPRWISNIPQSFPALFVTDQRLAPERRRRPKKRGEGETIGVVAAIEAAVLHINDEVQRYKSLYGTASQNLDRNFPRRVFAAISSQREFGGSKNVLREFQEVQSIRSSLATTGLISSTEIEDSIADLPLNNPDSVALIATYLSDTKEKLSTFEPLRQRLEPFIEFLRRHYRDKEIRIDDKDGFKIASTRTGEDISPVHLSSGEQQMFILAHKLLFEAPPGTLVMIDEPELSLHVLWQSTFVDDLTGISAASGTYFLLATHSPTLIAGRTDLRRSLDG
;
A
#
# COMPACT_ATOMS: atom_id res chain seq x y z
N MET A 1 -39.00 20.28 46.87
CA MET A 1 -37.74 20.92 46.46
C MET A 1 -36.93 19.79 45.84
N ASP A 2 -37.23 19.28 44.65
CA ASP A 2 -37.40 19.98 43.36
C ASP A 2 -36.37 21.10 43.20
N ASP A 3 -35.24 20.81 42.57
CA ASP A 3 -35.17 21.08 41.13
C ASP A 3 -34.06 20.28 40.43
N SER A 4 -34.44 19.73 39.28
CA SER A 4 -33.65 18.95 38.33
C SER A 4 -32.76 19.85 37.48
N PHE A 5 -31.47 19.52 37.35
CA PHE A 5 -30.62 20.07 36.29
C PHE A 5 -30.58 19.11 35.10
N LEU A 6 -31.19 19.59 34.02
CA LEU A 6 -31.38 18.95 32.73
C LEU A 6 -30.08 18.60 32.01
N GLU A 7 -30.12 17.42 31.39
CA GLU A 7 -29.22 16.91 30.36
C GLU A 7 -28.95 17.94 29.25
N ARG A 8 -27.70 18.04 28.82
CA ARG A 8 -27.31 18.57 27.50
C ARG A 8 -26.81 17.40 26.66
N PRO A 9 -27.26 17.25 25.41
CA PRO A 9 -26.84 16.15 24.55
C PRO A 9 -25.38 16.30 24.14
N GLY A 10 -24.76 15.14 23.91
CA GLY A 10 -23.35 14.96 23.60
C GLY A 10 -22.87 15.85 22.46
N ASN A 11 -21.68 16.38 22.69
CA ASN A 11 -20.85 17.04 21.71
C ASN A 11 -20.38 15.96 20.71
N GLU A 12 -21.16 15.72 19.65
CA GLU A 12 -20.72 14.95 18.49
C GLU A 12 -19.56 15.72 17.85
N GLY A 13 -18.34 15.19 18.02
CA GLY A 13 -17.18 15.62 17.24
C GLY A 13 -17.38 15.29 15.76
N PRO A 14 -16.52 15.81 14.87
CA PRO A 14 -16.62 15.63 13.42
C PRO A 14 -16.17 14.23 12.96
N ASP A 15 -16.59 13.16 13.64
CA ASP A 15 -16.16 11.78 13.44
C ASP A 15 -17.35 10.81 13.55
N ASP A 16 -18.08 10.55 12.45
CA ASP A 16 -18.69 9.23 12.15
C ASP A 16 -19.45 9.16 10.80
N GLU A 17 -19.81 10.31 10.19
CA GLU A 17 -20.48 10.32 8.89
C GLU A 17 -19.50 10.20 7.71
N ASP A 18 -18.29 10.75 7.82
CA ASP A 18 -17.34 10.83 6.70
C ASP A 18 -16.69 9.48 6.32
N VAL A 19 -16.55 8.54 7.27
CA VAL A 19 -16.05 7.16 6.99
C VAL A 19 -17.10 6.33 6.22
N LYS A 20 -18.38 6.66 6.36
CA LYS A 20 -19.49 5.97 5.66
C LYS A 20 -19.60 6.39 4.20
N PHE A 21 -19.00 7.51 3.80
CA PHE A 21 -19.07 8.02 2.43
C PHE A 21 -17.79 7.77 1.63
N ALA A 22 -17.59 6.49 1.30
CA ALA A 22 -17.13 5.98 0.00
C ALA A 22 -15.79 5.26 -0.02
N HIS A 23 -15.81 3.97 0.32
CA HIS A 23 -14.97 3.02 -0.38
C HIS A 23 -15.73 2.52 -1.60
N PHE A 24 -15.11 2.56 -2.78
CA PHE A 24 -15.70 1.88 -3.95
C PHE A 24 -15.53 0.36 -3.86
N GLY A 25 -14.62 -0.09 -2.98
CA GLY A 25 -14.10 -1.45 -2.97
C GLY A 25 -13.03 -1.61 -4.06
N ARG A 26 -12.65 -2.86 -4.32
CA ARG A 26 -11.68 -3.20 -5.36
C ARG A 26 -12.30 -3.08 -6.75
N LEU A 27 -11.49 -2.71 -7.74
CA LEU A 27 -11.88 -2.67 -9.14
C LEU A 27 -11.98 -4.12 -9.66
N VAL A 28 -13.16 -4.52 -10.08
CA VAL A 28 -13.45 -5.90 -10.51
C VAL A 28 -13.53 -6.00 -12.03
N HIS A 29 -13.90 -4.91 -12.71
CA HIS A 29 -14.06 -4.91 -14.16
C HIS A 29 -13.79 -3.56 -14.79
N TYR A 30 -13.19 -3.58 -15.97
CA TYR A 30 -12.90 -2.41 -16.78
C TYR A 30 -13.37 -2.64 -18.22
N SER A 31 -14.06 -1.65 -18.79
CA SER A 31 -14.40 -1.62 -20.21
C SER A 31 -14.12 -0.24 -20.82
N VAL A 32 -13.64 -0.21 -22.06
CA VAL A 32 -13.53 1.01 -22.88
C VAL A 32 -13.99 0.72 -24.29
N SER A 33 -14.80 1.62 -24.85
CA SER A 33 -15.32 1.53 -26.21
C SER A 33 -14.78 2.65 -27.08
N GLY A 34 -14.52 2.34 -28.35
CA GLY A 34 -14.01 3.28 -29.34
C GLY A 34 -12.63 3.85 -29.02
N LEU A 35 -11.78 3.12 -28.27
CA LEU A 35 -10.42 3.56 -27.97
C LEU A 35 -9.62 3.68 -29.28
N PHE A 36 -8.99 4.83 -29.50
CA PHE A 36 -8.36 5.21 -30.77
C PHE A 36 -9.30 5.17 -31.99
N GLY A 37 -10.62 5.17 -31.75
CA GLY A 37 -11.66 5.16 -32.78
C GLY A 37 -12.09 3.76 -33.24
N TYR A 38 -11.44 2.69 -32.81
CA TYR A 38 -11.72 1.34 -33.33
C TYR A 38 -11.57 0.19 -32.32
N TYR A 39 -10.86 0.36 -31.21
CA TYR A 39 -10.71 -0.72 -30.23
C TYR A 39 -11.80 -0.68 -29.15
N ASN A 40 -12.36 -1.85 -28.86
CA ASN A 40 -13.21 -2.08 -27.69
C ASN A 40 -12.50 -3.09 -26.79
N HIS A 41 -12.15 -2.68 -25.58
CA HIS A 41 -11.48 -3.54 -24.61
C HIS A 41 -12.38 -3.75 -23.41
N GLU A 42 -12.49 -5.00 -22.99
CA GLU A 42 -13.26 -5.41 -21.82
C GLU A 42 -12.53 -6.53 -21.09
N PHE A 43 -12.32 -6.39 -19.78
CA PHE A 43 -11.73 -7.45 -18.97
C PHE A 43 -12.15 -7.35 -17.51
N ALA A 44 -12.25 -8.53 -16.87
CA ALA A 44 -12.34 -8.65 -15.43
C ALA A 44 -10.94 -8.67 -14.81
N LEU A 45 -10.81 -8.05 -13.64
CA LEU A 45 -9.63 -8.11 -12.78
C LEU A 45 -9.85 -9.17 -11.72
N ASP A 46 -8.80 -9.93 -11.45
CA ASP A 46 -8.71 -10.84 -10.32
C ASP A 46 -8.14 -10.09 -9.11
N VAL A 47 -8.69 -10.36 -7.93
CA VAL A 47 -8.33 -9.69 -6.67
C VAL A 47 -7.31 -10.49 -5.87
N ASP A 48 -7.20 -11.79 -6.13
CA ASP A 48 -6.29 -12.69 -5.42
C ASP A 48 -5.04 -12.96 -6.29
N GLU A 49 -5.23 -13.10 -7.61
CA GLU A 49 -4.15 -13.32 -8.58
C GLU A 49 -3.85 -12.10 -9.46
N PRO A 50 -2.61 -11.95 -9.97
CA PRO A 50 -2.30 -10.87 -10.89
C PRO A 50 -3.06 -10.99 -12.21
N THR A 51 -3.67 -9.90 -12.69
CA THR A 51 -4.29 -9.85 -14.01
C THR A 51 -3.28 -9.38 -15.05
N ILE A 52 -3.09 -10.14 -16.14
CA ILE A 52 -2.06 -9.84 -17.15
C ILE A 52 -2.70 -9.42 -18.48
N LEU A 53 -2.61 -8.13 -18.81
CA LEU A 53 -2.98 -7.59 -20.12
C LEU A 53 -1.90 -7.87 -21.15
N THR A 54 -2.34 -8.43 -22.27
CA THR A 54 -1.49 -8.77 -23.42
C THR A 54 -2.13 -8.25 -24.69
N GLY A 55 -1.34 -8.05 -25.74
CA GLY A 55 -1.85 -7.67 -27.05
C GLY A 55 -0.74 -7.07 -27.91
N ALA A 56 -0.96 -6.98 -29.22
CA ALA A 56 -0.03 -6.43 -30.18
C ALA A 56 0.38 -4.98 -29.86
N ASN A 57 1.48 -4.52 -30.44
CA ASN A 57 1.93 -3.14 -30.28
C ASN A 57 0.86 -2.19 -30.81
N GLY A 58 0.51 -1.16 -30.03
CA GLY A 58 -0.52 -0.19 -30.41
C GLY A 58 -1.96 -0.59 -30.07
N THR A 59 -2.21 -1.74 -29.45
CA THR A 59 -3.54 -2.12 -28.92
C THR A 59 -4.03 -1.24 -27.78
N GLY A 60 -3.13 -0.47 -27.14
CA GLY A 60 -3.50 0.51 -26.12
C GLY A 60 -3.32 0.08 -24.67
N LYS A 61 -2.63 -1.04 -24.38
CA LYS A 61 -2.30 -1.50 -23.01
C LYS A 61 -1.85 -0.37 -22.06
N SER A 62 -0.78 0.34 -22.40
CA SER A 62 -0.29 1.46 -21.57
C SER A 62 -1.29 2.61 -21.46
N THR A 63 -2.16 2.79 -22.46
CA THR A 63 -3.22 3.82 -22.44
C THR A 63 -4.34 3.42 -21.48
N VAL A 64 -4.70 2.13 -21.44
CA VAL A 64 -5.64 1.59 -20.45
C VAL A 64 -5.11 1.82 -19.03
N LEU A 65 -3.88 1.40 -18.73
CA LEU A 65 -3.29 1.60 -17.39
C LEU A 65 -3.21 3.09 -17.01
N ARG A 66 -2.78 3.96 -17.94
CA ARG A 66 -2.74 5.41 -17.70
C ARG A 66 -4.12 6.00 -17.46
N SER A 67 -5.14 5.55 -18.20
CA SER A 67 -6.52 6.02 -18.03
C SER A 67 -7.06 5.69 -16.65
N ILE A 68 -6.84 4.46 -16.18
CA ILE A 68 -7.22 4.02 -14.83
C ILE A 68 -6.49 4.87 -13.77
N ASN A 69 -5.18 5.09 -13.93
CA ASN A 69 -4.38 5.92 -13.03
C ASN A 69 -4.81 7.41 -13.00
N TRP A 70 -5.26 7.98 -14.12
CA TRP A 70 -5.77 9.34 -14.13
C TRP A 70 -7.12 9.43 -13.41
N ILE A 71 -7.99 8.45 -13.62
CA ILE A 71 -9.29 8.37 -12.96
C ILE A 71 -9.11 8.22 -11.46
N SER A 72 -8.24 7.30 -11.01
CA SER A 72 -7.98 7.07 -9.57
C SER A 72 -7.48 8.32 -8.85
N ARG A 73 -6.78 9.21 -9.56
CA ARG A 73 -6.29 10.49 -9.00
C ARG A 73 -7.25 11.66 -9.18
N GLY A 74 -8.42 11.45 -9.79
CA GLY A 74 -9.37 12.53 -10.11
C GLY A 74 -8.88 13.51 -11.19
N HIS A 75 -7.90 13.12 -12.01
CA HIS A 75 -7.32 13.94 -13.07
C HIS A 75 -7.96 13.63 -14.43
N PHE A 76 -9.08 14.26 -14.74
CA PHE A 76 -9.84 13.97 -15.97
C PHE A 76 -9.35 14.70 -17.24
N GLY A 77 -8.54 15.75 -17.10
CA GLY A 77 -8.02 16.54 -18.23
C GLY A 77 -7.33 15.71 -19.32
N PRO A 78 -6.38 14.81 -18.99
CA PRO A 78 -5.73 13.94 -19.98
C PRO A 78 -6.68 13.03 -20.75
N LEU A 79 -7.77 12.56 -20.13
CA LEU A 79 -8.74 11.67 -20.79
C LEU A 79 -9.40 12.36 -21.98
N VAL A 80 -9.69 13.66 -21.89
CA VAL A 80 -10.29 14.43 -23.00
C VAL A 80 -9.45 14.34 -24.29
N ARG A 81 -8.12 14.25 -24.15
CA ARG A 81 -7.18 14.21 -25.27
C ARG A 81 -7.13 12.84 -25.95
N ILE A 82 -7.65 11.79 -25.32
CA ILE A 82 -7.66 10.44 -25.87
C ILE A 82 -8.96 10.21 -26.62
N GLU A 83 -8.89 9.59 -27.78
CA GLU A 83 -10.06 9.16 -28.55
C GLU A 83 -10.68 7.91 -27.91
N PHE A 84 -11.90 8.06 -27.39
CA PHE A 84 -12.75 6.99 -26.84
C PHE A 84 -14.22 7.46 -26.83
N GLU A 85 -15.17 6.54 -26.79
CA GLU A 85 -16.61 6.82 -26.68
C GLU A 85 -17.06 6.75 -25.22
N THR A 86 -16.82 5.62 -24.57
CA THR A 86 -17.21 5.37 -23.17
C THR A 86 -16.14 4.56 -22.43
N MET A 87 -15.96 4.86 -21.14
CA MET A 87 -15.20 4.05 -20.19
C MET A 87 -16.08 3.68 -19.00
N THR A 88 -16.01 2.43 -18.57
CA THR A 88 -16.74 1.94 -17.40
C THR A 88 -15.78 1.21 -16.47
N LEU A 89 -15.78 1.62 -15.21
CA LEU A 89 -15.04 0.98 -14.12
C LEU A 89 -16.07 0.46 -13.11
N VAL A 90 -16.10 -0.86 -12.93
CA VAL A 90 -16.99 -1.52 -11.96
C VAL A 90 -16.15 -1.97 -10.78
N PHE A 91 -16.53 -1.50 -9.60
CA PHE A 91 -15.97 -1.85 -8.31
C PHE A 91 -16.95 -2.73 -7.53
N GLU A 92 -16.52 -3.28 -6.40
CA GLU A 92 -17.39 -4.12 -5.55
C GLU A 92 -18.67 -3.38 -5.09
N ASP A 93 -18.58 -2.09 -4.77
CA ASP A 93 -19.71 -1.31 -4.23
C ASP A 93 -20.11 -0.09 -5.09
N ALA A 94 -19.43 0.15 -6.21
CA ALA A 94 -19.66 1.31 -7.06
C ALA A 94 -19.41 1.02 -8.55
N MET A 95 -19.95 1.88 -9.41
CA MET A 95 -19.69 1.90 -10.84
C MET A 95 -19.45 3.34 -11.29
N LEU A 96 -18.29 3.59 -11.90
CA LEU A 96 -17.99 4.83 -12.59
C LEU A 96 -18.20 4.63 -14.08
N HIS A 97 -19.01 5.48 -14.68
CA HIS A 97 -19.22 5.53 -16.11
C HIS A 97 -18.81 6.91 -16.63
N ILE A 98 -17.96 6.94 -17.64
CA ILE A 98 -17.40 8.13 -18.24
C ILE A 98 -17.73 8.11 -19.72
N GLN A 99 -18.50 9.09 -20.19
CA GLN A 99 -18.83 9.24 -21.60
C GLN A 99 -18.14 10.47 -22.18
N LYS A 100 -17.49 10.31 -23.33
CA LYS A 100 -16.90 11.42 -24.05
C LYS A 100 -17.99 12.19 -24.77
N MET A 101 -18.01 13.51 -24.56
CA MET A 101 -18.98 14.41 -25.15
C MET A 101 -18.29 15.33 -26.17
N PRO A 102 -19.04 15.91 -27.13
CA PRO A 102 -18.50 16.93 -28.04
C PRO A 102 -17.88 18.11 -27.30
N ASN A 103 -17.00 18.85 -27.97
CA ASN A 103 -16.34 20.06 -27.45
C ASN A 103 -15.46 19.82 -26.21
N ALA A 104 -14.67 18.74 -26.21
CA ALA A 104 -13.68 18.47 -25.17
C ALA A 104 -14.29 18.35 -23.75
N ARG A 105 -15.48 17.71 -23.68
CA ARG A 105 -16.24 17.51 -22.44
C ARG A 105 -16.32 16.03 -22.08
N LEU A 106 -16.46 15.76 -20.79
CA LEU A 106 -16.73 14.42 -20.25
C LEU A 106 -17.98 14.45 -19.38
N ASP A 107 -18.77 13.41 -19.49
CA ASP A 107 -19.90 13.13 -18.63
C ASP A 107 -19.53 12.00 -17.68
N ILE A 108 -19.43 12.30 -16.38
CA ILE A 108 -18.93 11.36 -15.38
C ILE A 108 -20.07 11.04 -14.43
N GLN A 109 -20.44 9.77 -14.38
CA GLN A 109 -21.55 9.25 -13.58
C GLN A 109 -21.01 8.26 -12.55
N LEU A 110 -21.39 8.44 -11.29
CA LEU A 110 -21.12 7.50 -10.21
C LEU A 110 -22.43 6.86 -9.76
N ARG A 111 -22.53 5.54 -9.90
CA ARG A 111 -23.61 4.72 -9.37
C ARG A 111 -23.08 3.89 -8.21
N ARG A 112 -23.92 3.67 -7.19
CA ARG A 112 -23.63 2.83 -6.03
C ARG A 112 -24.81 1.89 -5.79
N ARG A 113 -24.60 0.84 -5.00
CA ARG A 113 -25.67 -0.10 -4.60
C ARG A 113 -26.85 0.61 -3.94
N THR A 114 -26.56 1.67 -3.17
CA THR A 114 -27.56 2.50 -2.49
C THR A 114 -27.34 3.98 -2.80
N GLY A 115 -28.42 4.72 -3.03
CA GLY A 115 -28.40 6.17 -3.27
C GLY A 115 -28.67 6.55 -4.73
N ARG A 116 -28.87 7.86 -4.96
CA ARG A 116 -29.09 8.39 -6.31
C ARG A 116 -27.77 8.45 -7.09
N PRO A 117 -27.79 8.17 -8.41
CA PRO A 117 -26.63 8.39 -9.27
C PRO A 117 -26.12 9.83 -9.14
N LYS A 118 -24.81 9.98 -8.94
CA LYS A 118 -24.15 11.28 -8.95
C LYS A 118 -23.63 11.56 -10.34
N HIS A 119 -23.67 12.83 -10.73
CA HIS A 119 -23.39 13.28 -12.08
C HIS A 119 -22.45 14.47 -12.05
N TRP A 120 -21.45 14.48 -12.92
CA TRP A 120 -20.58 15.63 -13.10
C TRP A 120 -20.20 15.78 -14.56
N ARG A 121 -20.39 16.99 -15.10
CA ARG A 121 -19.97 17.35 -16.45
C ARG A 121 -18.67 18.12 -16.36
N TYR A 122 -17.61 17.52 -16.86
CA TYR A 122 -16.29 18.11 -16.95
C TYR A 122 -16.08 18.76 -18.32
N SER A 123 -15.42 19.91 -18.35
CA SER A 123 -15.08 20.63 -19.60
C SER A 123 -13.64 21.12 -19.52
N LEU A 124 -12.83 20.85 -20.55
CA LEU A 124 -11.45 21.34 -20.57
C LEU A 124 -11.36 22.87 -20.44
N ASP A 125 -12.32 23.59 -21.05
CA ASP A 125 -12.46 25.05 -20.94
C ASP A 125 -12.72 25.55 -19.50
N SER A 126 -13.26 24.70 -18.62
CA SER A 126 -13.47 25.06 -17.21
C SER A 126 -12.19 24.97 -16.39
N GLU A 127 -11.27 24.06 -16.71
CA GLU A 127 -9.93 24.03 -16.10
C GLU A 127 -9.05 25.20 -16.59
N THR A 128 -9.14 25.59 -17.87
CA THR A 128 -8.39 26.74 -18.40
C THR A 128 -8.94 28.09 -17.92
N ARG A 129 -10.25 28.21 -17.67
CA ARG A 129 -10.84 29.42 -17.04
C ARG A 129 -10.56 29.52 -15.55
N LEU A 130 -10.35 28.40 -14.86
CA LEU A 130 -10.05 28.34 -13.42
C LEU A 130 -8.54 28.21 -13.11
N SER A 131 -7.64 28.28 -14.10
CA SER A 131 -6.20 28.27 -13.83
C SER A 131 -5.30 28.93 -14.87
N PRO A 132 -4.90 30.17 -14.63
CA PRO A 132 -3.51 30.60 -14.74
C PRO A 132 -2.67 30.18 -13.52
N ASN A 133 -3.30 29.65 -12.47
CA ASN A 133 -2.74 29.59 -11.11
C ASN A 133 -2.60 28.17 -10.51
N MET A 134 -2.66 27.08 -11.27
CA MET A 134 -2.36 25.74 -10.71
C MET A 134 -1.19 25.07 -11.42
N GLU A 135 -1.19 25.01 -12.75
CA GLU A 135 0.05 24.73 -13.50
C GLU A 135 1.07 25.86 -13.31
N GLY A 136 0.62 27.11 -13.38
CA GLY A 136 1.48 28.28 -13.11
C GLY A 136 1.95 28.39 -11.65
N SER A 137 1.24 27.79 -10.70
CA SER A 137 1.64 27.77 -9.28
C SER A 137 2.46 26.55 -8.90
N LEU A 138 2.24 25.39 -9.52
CA LEU A 138 3.16 24.25 -9.41
C LEU A 138 4.48 24.56 -10.12
N PHE A 139 4.42 25.27 -11.27
CA PHE A 139 5.59 25.78 -11.96
C PHE A 139 6.31 26.85 -11.13
N ARG A 140 5.58 27.82 -10.55
CA ARG A 140 6.15 28.82 -9.63
C ARG A 140 6.69 28.21 -8.34
N LEU A 141 5.99 27.26 -7.69
CA LEU A 141 6.54 26.51 -6.55
C LEU A 141 7.82 25.79 -6.94
N ARG A 142 7.84 25.16 -8.13
CA ARG A 142 9.01 24.43 -8.60
C ARG A 142 10.19 25.34 -8.95
N GLU A 143 9.94 26.59 -9.37
CA GLU A 143 10.98 27.61 -9.56
C GLU A 143 11.42 28.24 -8.22
N ASP A 144 10.47 28.58 -7.33
CA ASP A 144 10.70 29.24 -6.04
C ASP A 144 11.39 28.32 -5.01
N PHE A 145 11.11 27.02 -5.07
CA PHE A 145 11.73 25.99 -4.22
C PHE A 145 12.98 25.38 -4.87
N GLY A 146 13.36 25.81 -6.08
CA GLY A 146 14.43 25.18 -6.84
C GLY A 146 14.00 23.86 -7.49
N VAL A 147 14.24 23.72 -8.79
CA VAL A 147 13.82 22.54 -9.57
C VAL A 147 14.48 21.25 -9.05
N GLU A 148 15.73 21.35 -8.61
CA GLU A 148 16.52 20.23 -8.09
C GLU A 148 16.02 19.80 -6.69
N GLU A 149 15.80 20.75 -5.78
CA GLU A 149 15.29 20.50 -4.42
C GLU A 149 13.83 20.00 -4.43
N TRP A 150 12.99 20.47 -5.36
CA TRP A 150 11.63 19.98 -5.57
C TRP A 150 11.59 18.51 -6.00
N ASP A 151 12.54 18.13 -6.85
CA ASP A 151 12.65 16.77 -7.37
C ASP A 151 13.34 15.80 -6.38
N GLU A 152 13.91 16.31 -5.29
CA GLU A 152 14.44 15.55 -4.15
C GLU A 152 13.43 15.29 -3.02
N LEU A 153 12.31 16.03 -2.96
CA LEU A 153 11.29 15.85 -1.93
C LEU A 153 10.60 14.48 -2.03
N SER A 154 10.33 13.84 -0.88
CA SER A 154 9.51 12.62 -0.83
C SER A 154 8.08 12.90 -1.32
N PRO A 155 7.35 11.88 -1.82
CA PRO A 155 5.95 12.04 -2.23
C PRO A 155 5.06 12.64 -1.13
N GLU A 156 5.29 12.29 0.14
CA GLU A 156 4.56 12.85 1.29
C GLU A 156 4.95 14.31 1.57
N ALA A 157 6.22 14.67 1.38
CA ALA A 157 6.68 16.05 1.53
C ALA A 157 6.14 16.95 0.41
N ARG A 158 6.14 16.45 -0.84
CA ARG A 158 5.49 17.14 -1.98
C ARG A 158 4.00 17.30 -1.75
N ASN A 159 3.31 16.25 -1.33
CA ASN A 159 1.88 16.33 -1.04
C ASN A 159 1.56 17.30 0.10
N ARG A 160 2.38 17.36 1.16
CA ARG A 160 2.22 18.35 2.24
C ARG A 160 2.47 19.78 1.75
N LEU A 161 3.48 20.01 0.90
CA LEU A 161 3.74 21.33 0.31
C LEU A 161 2.63 21.77 -0.65
N ILE A 162 2.18 20.85 -1.50
CA ILE A 162 1.05 21.06 -2.42
C ILE A 162 -0.21 21.35 -1.61
N GLN A 163 -0.51 20.63 -0.53
CA GLN A 163 -1.67 20.90 0.32
C GLN A 163 -1.56 22.24 1.05
N ARG A 164 -0.38 22.61 1.56
CA ARG A 164 -0.16 23.87 2.26
C ARG A 164 -0.29 25.09 1.34
N TYR A 165 0.09 24.95 0.07
CA TYR A 165 -0.10 25.99 -0.95
C TYR A 165 -1.49 25.95 -1.61
N ALA A 166 -2.09 24.77 -1.77
CA ALA A 166 -3.45 24.61 -2.28
C ALA A 166 -4.51 25.07 -1.27
N ALA A 167 -4.21 25.10 0.03
CA ALA A 167 -5.08 25.65 1.07
C ALA A 167 -5.40 27.14 0.90
N GLY A 168 -4.72 27.85 -0.01
CA GLY A 168 -5.01 29.24 -0.40
C GLY A 168 -5.68 29.40 -1.77
N LEU A 169 -6.00 28.31 -2.48
CA LEU A 169 -6.65 28.36 -3.79
C LEU A 169 -8.17 28.25 -3.64
N PRO A 170 -8.97 29.01 -4.43
CA PRO A 170 -10.42 28.91 -4.37
C PRO A 170 -10.88 27.49 -4.71
N GLU A 171 -11.82 26.95 -3.93
CA GLU A 171 -12.45 25.66 -4.18
C GLU A 171 -12.86 25.55 -5.65
N SER A 172 -12.26 24.63 -6.40
CA SER A 172 -12.69 24.35 -7.77
C SER A 172 -14.16 23.92 -7.76
N ASP A 173 -14.90 24.16 -8.84
CA ASP A 173 -16.27 23.64 -9.11
C ASP A 173 -16.38 22.10 -9.12
N LYS A 174 -15.39 21.36 -8.59
CA LYS A 174 -15.37 19.91 -8.48
C LYS A 174 -16.27 19.47 -7.32
N PRO A 175 -17.28 18.61 -7.57
CA PRO A 175 -18.07 18.01 -6.52
C PRO A 175 -17.20 17.24 -5.53
N ARG A 176 -17.54 17.26 -4.24
CA ARG A 176 -16.78 16.54 -3.18
C ARG A 176 -16.51 15.07 -3.51
N TRP A 177 -17.45 14.39 -4.17
CA TRP A 177 -17.28 12.97 -4.52
C TRP A 177 -16.18 12.73 -5.57
N ILE A 178 -15.86 13.72 -6.41
CA ILE A 178 -14.72 13.69 -7.34
C ILE A 178 -13.41 13.86 -6.58
N SER A 179 -13.38 14.81 -5.64
CA SER A 179 -12.20 15.06 -4.79
C SER A 179 -11.85 13.86 -3.90
N ASN A 180 -12.84 13.02 -3.58
CA ASN A 180 -12.65 11.83 -2.75
C ASN A 180 -12.29 10.57 -3.56
N ILE A 181 -12.26 10.59 -4.90
CA ILE A 181 -11.90 9.41 -5.70
C ILE A 181 -10.54 8.80 -5.28
N PRO A 182 -9.47 9.57 -5.01
CA PRO A 182 -8.20 8.98 -4.58
C PRO A 182 -8.27 8.18 -3.27
N GLN A 183 -9.20 8.53 -2.39
CA GLN A 183 -9.45 7.79 -1.14
C GLN A 183 -10.35 6.56 -1.40
N SER A 184 -11.33 6.69 -2.31
CA SER A 184 -12.26 5.62 -2.65
C SER A 184 -11.69 4.55 -3.57
N PHE A 185 -10.71 4.92 -4.41
CA PHE A 185 -10.03 4.09 -5.39
C PHE A 185 -8.50 4.30 -5.30
N PRO A 186 -7.85 3.73 -4.27
CA PRO A 186 -6.41 3.79 -4.16
C PRO A 186 -5.76 2.97 -5.29
N ALA A 187 -4.89 3.61 -6.07
CA ALA A 187 -4.16 2.95 -7.13
C ALA A 187 -2.73 3.48 -7.25
N LEU A 188 -1.78 2.55 -7.44
CA LEU A 188 -0.37 2.82 -7.64
C LEU A 188 0.01 2.45 -9.07
N PHE A 189 0.48 3.42 -9.85
CA PHE A 189 0.99 3.16 -11.20
C PHE A 189 2.51 3.14 -11.23
N VAL A 190 3.06 2.02 -11.68
CA VAL A 190 4.48 1.78 -11.84
C VAL A 190 4.79 1.63 -13.33
N THR A 191 5.47 2.63 -13.88
CA THR A 191 5.89 2.64 -15.28
C THR A 191 7.18 1.84 -15.47
N ASP A 192 7.43 1.44 -16.72
CA ASP A 192 8.68 0.91 -17.28
C ASP A 192 9.96 1.54 -16.69
N GLN A 193 9.97 2.85 -16.44
CA GLN A 193 11.12 3.62 -15.95
C GLN A 193 11.25 3.72 -14.43
N ARG A 194 10.31 3.16 -13.65
CA ARG A 194 10.26 3.31 -12.18
C ARG A 194 10.51 2.02 -11.42
N LEU A 195 10.61 0.92 -12.14
CA LEU A 195 10.97 -0.38 -11.59
C LEU A 195 12.50 -0.56 -11.53
N ALA A 196 13.26 0.16 -12.37
CA ALA A 196 14.71 0.23 -12.33
C ALA A 196 15.14 1.68 -12.07
N PRO A 197 16.04 1.93 -11.11
CA PRO A 197 16.65 3.24 -10.98
C PRO A 197 17.61 3.50 -12.16
N GLU A 198 17.70 4.76 -12.60
CA GLU A 198 18.08 5.21 -13.95
C GLU A 198 19.26 4.50 -14.67
N ARG A 199 19.06 4.22 -15.98
CA ARG A 199 20.13 4.19 -17.00
C ARG A 199 19.75 5.15 -18.13
N ARG A 200 20.06 6.44 -17.99
CA ARG A 200 19.81 7.42 -19.06
C ARG A 200 21.01 7.43 -20.01
N ARG A 201 20.80 7.03 -21.27
CA ARG A 201 21.78 7.22 -22.35
C ARG A 201 22.01 8.72 -22.63
N ARG A 202 23.06 9.26 -21.99
CA ARG A 202 23.93 10.45 -22.25
C ARG A 202 23.54 11.48 -23.33
N PRO A 203 23.89 12.77 -23.09
CA PRO A 203 25.22 13.26 -23.52
C PRO A 203 26.10 13.85 -22.39
N LYS A 204 27.42 13.67 -22.58
CA LYS A 204 28.62 14.05 -21.81
C LYS A 204 28.52 15.13 -20.69
N LYS A 205 28.56 14.68 -19.43
CA LYS A 205 29.49 15.15 -18.37
C LYS A 205 29.83 13.94 -17.48
N ARG A 206 31.11 13.81 -17.09
CA ARG A 206 31.64 12.68 -16.32
C ARG A 206 30.99 12.66 -14.92
N GLY A 207 30.37 11.55 -14.54
CA GLY A 207 30.70 10.88 -13.28
C GLY A 207 29.64 10.71 -12.21
N GLU A 208 28.71 11.66 -12.00
CA GLU A 208 28.06 11.74 -10.67
C GLU A 208 26.54 11.60 -10.63
N GLY A 209 25.79 11.78 -11.73
CA GLY A 209 24.31 11.85 -11.67
C GLY A 209 23.55 10.53 -11.48
N GLU A 210 23.94 9.44 -12.17
CA GLU A 210 23.13 8.21 -12.24
C GLU A 210 23.13 7.40 -10.92
N THR A 211 24.23 7.43 -10.16
CA THR A 211 24.37 6.68 -8.90
C THR A 211 23.56 7.34 -7.78
N ILE A 212 23.38 8.67 -7.82
CA ILE A 212 22.77 9.44 -6.73
C ILE A 212 21.29 9.09 -6.56
N GLY A 213 20.52 8.95 -7.64
CA GLY A 213 19.07 8.66 -7.56
C GLY A 213 18.75 7.25 -7.03
N VAL A 214 19.53 6.24 -7.43
CA VAL A 214 19.40 4.86 -6.95
C VAL A 214 19.72 4.79 -5.46
N VAL A 215 20.87 5.36 -5.08
CA VAL A 215 21.38 5.36 -3.72
C VAL A 215 20.42 6.09 -2.80
N ALA A 216 19.94 7.28 -3.20
CA ALA A 216 18.95 8.04 -2.44
C ALA A 216 17.64 7.26 -2.24
N ALA A 217 17.15 6.54 -3.27
CA ALA A 217 15.94 5.73 -3.15
C ALA A 217 16.12 4.56 -2.17
N ILE A 218 17.27 3.89 -2.20
CA ILE A 218 17.60 2.82 -1.26
C ILE A 218 17.72 3.36 0.16
N GLU A 219 18.46 4.46 0.35
CA GLU A 219 18.63 5.09 1.66
C GLU A 219 17.29 5.55 2.23
N ALA A 220 16.45 6.19 1.42
CA ALA A 220 15.10 6.57 1.81
C ALA A 220 14.23 5.36 2.20
N ALA A 221 14.32 4.27 1.44
CA ALA A 221 13.60 3.04 1.75
C ALA A 221 14.06 2.39 3.07
N VAL A 222 15.37 2.32 3.30
CA VAL A 222 15.95 1.81 4.56
C VAL A 222 15.55 2.67 5.74
N LEU A 223 15.62 4.00 5.60
CA LEU A 223 15.18 4.95 6.62
C LEU A 223 13.69 4.77 6.92
N HIS A 224 12.84 4.65 5.90
CA HIS A 224 11.40 4.44 6.08
C HIS A 224 11.10 3.13 6.84
N ILE A 225 11.78 2.02 6.49
CA ILE A 225 11.63 0.74 7.21
C ILE A 225 12.03 0.91 8.68
N ASN A 226 13.17 1.56 8.94
CA ASN A 226 13.66 1.78 10.30
C ASN A 226 12.71 2.66 11.12
N ASP A 227 12.19 3.74 10.53
CA ASP A 227 11.22 4.63 11.18
C ASP A 227 9.93 3.89 11.54
N GLU A 228 9.41 3.05 10.64
CA GLU A 228 8.23 2.22 10.94
C GLU A 228 8.52 1.20 12.05
N VAL A 229 9.67 0.51 12.02
CA VAL A 229 10.07 -0.40 13.09
C VAL A 229 10.12 0.31 14.45
N GLN A 230 10.76 1.49 14.52
CA GLN A 230 10.85 2.25 15.77
C GLN A 230 9.49 2.78 16.23
N ARG A 231 8.64 3.23 15.31
CA ARG A 231 7.27 3.65 15.60
C ARG A 231 6.47 2.52 16.24
N TYR A 232 6.48 1.32 15.67
CA TYR A 232 5.74 0.19 16.21
C TYR A 232 6.32 -0.34 17.53
N LYS A 233 7.65 -0.27 17.74
CA LYS A 233 8.27 -0.54 19.04
C LYS A 233 7.81 0.45 20.13
N SER A 234 7.68 1.73 19.79
CA SER A 234 7.15 2.75 20.69
C SER A 234 5.67 2.51 21.04
N LEU A 235 4.85 2.14 20.05
CA LEU A 235 3.46 1.76 20.26
C LEU A 235 3.35 0.53 21.18
N TYR A 236 4.16 -0.50 20.94
CA TYR A 236 4.24 -1.68 21.80
C TYR A 236 4.62 -1.32 23.25
N GLY A 237 5.64 -0.46 23.43
CA GLY A 237 6.05 0.01 24.75
C GLY A 237 4.93 0.73 25.49
N THR A 238 4.17 1.58 24.80
CA THR A 238 3.01 2.30 25.35
C THR A 238 1.88 1.33 25.74
N ALA A 239 1.56 0.37 24.86
CA ALA A 239 0.57 -0.67 25.14
C ALA A 239 0.97 -1.51 26.35
N SER A 240 2.25 -1.90 26.46
CA SER A 240 2.75 -2.65 27.61
C SER A 240 2.59 -1.87 28.90
N GLN A 241 3.04 -0.62 28.95
CA GLN A 241 2.92 0.21 30.17
C GLN A 241 1.46 0.38 30.63
N ASN A 242 0.54 0.57 29.68
CA ASN A 242 -0.88 0.70 29.99
C ASN A 242 -1.46 -0.57 30.59
N LEU A 243 -1.17 -1.73 29.98
CA LEU A 243 -1.64 -3.03 30.45
C LEU A 243 -0.97 -3.43 31.78
N ASP A 244 0.31 -3.17 31.97
CA ASP A 244 1.03 -3.52 33.19
C ASP A 244 0.52 -2.71 34.40
N ARG A 245 0.11 -1.45 34.19
CA ARG A 245 -0.39 -0.55 35.24
C ARG A 245 -1.69 -1.06 35.91
N ASN A 246 -2.58 -1.68 35.15
CA ASN A 246 -3.87 -2.20 35.63
C ASN A 246 -3.91 -3.73 35.70
N PHE A 247 -2.78 -4.41 35.50
CA PHE A 247 -2.67 -5.87 35.57
C PHE A 247 -3.21 -6.46 36.89
N PRO A 248 -2.80 -5.99 38.09
CA PRO A 248 -3.33 -6.57 39.34
C PRO A 248 -4.86 -6.48 39.43
N ARG A 249 -5.45 -5.35 38.99
CA ARG A 249 -6.90 -5.16 39.00
C ARG A 249 -7.61 -6.12 38.05
N ARG A 250 -7.05 -6.35 36.84
CA ARG A 250 -7.59 -7.31 35.88
C ARG A 250 -7.52 -8.74 36.43
N VAL A 251 -6.41 -9.13 37.04
CA VAL A 251 -6.25 -10.47 37.65
C VAL A 251 -7.28 -10.69 38.76
N PHE A 252 -7.42 -9.76 39.70
CA PHE A 252 -8.42 -9.91 40.78
C PHE A 252 -9.86 -9.90 40.25
N ALA A 253 -10.16 -9.11 39.21
CA ALA A 253 -11.46 -9.14 38.56
C ALA A 253 -11.71 -10.50 37.87
N ALA A 254 -10.70 -11.06 37.19
CA ALA A 254 -10.76 -12.38 36.57
C ALA A 254 -11.04 -13.48 37.60
N ILE A 255 -10.29 -13.50 38.71
CA ILE A 255 -10.48 -14.43 39.83
C ILE A 255 -11.91 -14.31 40.41
N SER A 256 -12.35 -13.08 40.70
CA SER A 256 -13.65 -12.82 41.33
C SER A 256 -14.84 -13.14 40.42
N SER A 257 -14.66 -13.05 39.11
CA SER A 257 -15.72 -13.26 38.13
C SER A 257 -16.15 -14.72 37.96
N GLN A 258 -15.44 -15.68 38.58
CA GLN A 258 -15.60 -17.12 38.30
C GLN A 258 -15.69 -17.43 36.79
N ARG A 259 -15.07 -16.60 35.94
CA ARG A 259 -15.04 -16.84 34.50
C ARG A 259 -14.46 -18.22 34.30
N GLU A 260 -15.25 -19.11 33.70
CA GLU A 260 -14.71 -20.37 33.19
C GLU A 260 -13.75 -20.01 32.05
N PHE A 261 -12.47 -19.82 32.37
CA PHE A 261 -11.40 -19.71 31.39
C PHE A 261 -11.20 -21.03 30.60
N GLY A 262 -12.16 -21.96 30.66
CA GLY A 262 -12.15 -23.30 30.06
C GLY A 262 -11.06 -24.22 30.58
N GLY A 263 -10.50 -23.92 31.76
CA GLY A 263 -9.49 -24.73 32.44
C GLY A 263 -8.12 -24.74 31.76
N SER A 264 -7.26 -25.66 32.19
CA SER A 264 -5.86 -25.77 31.75
C SER A 264 -5.68 -25.95 30.24
N LYS A 265 -6.64 -26.62 29.57
CA LYS A 265 -6.58 -26.85 28.12
C LYS A 265 -6.63 -25.57 27.30
N ASN A 266 -7.46 -24.61 27.70
CA ASN A 266 -7.57 -23.33 27.00
C ASN A 266 -6.32 -22.47 27.20
N VAL A 267 -5.77 -22.45 28.43
CA VAL A 267 -4.53 -21.74 28.73
C VAL A 267 -3.36 -22.29 27.89
N LEU A 268 -3.24 -23.61 27.77
CA LEU A 268 -2.21 -24.24 26.92
C LEU A 268 -2.38 -23.85 25.44
N ARG A 269 -3.61 -23.78 24.94
CA ARG A 269 -3.89 -23.32 23.57
C ARG A 269 -3.52 -21.85 23.38
N GLU A 270 -3.93 -20.97 24.29
CA GLU A 270 -3.57 -19.54 24.23
C GLU A 270 -2.05 -19.33 24.32
N PHE A 271 -1.36 -20.13 25.13
CA PHE A 271 0.10 -20.10 25.20
C PHE A 271 0.72 -20.48 23.86
N GLN A 272 0.26 -21.56 23.22
CA GLN A 272 0.72 -21.96 21.89
C GLN A 272 0.49 -20.86 20.84
N GLU A 273 -0.67 -20.19 20.88
CA GLU A 273 -0.95 -19.03 20.04
C GLU A 273 0.06 -17.90 20.28
N VAL A 274 0.31 -17.52 21.53
CA VAL A 274 1.29 -16.48 21.88
C VAL A 274 2.70 -16.85 21.40
N GLN A 275 3.13 -18.11 21.58
CA GLN A 275 4.45 -18.55 21.10
C GLN A 275 4.55 -18.56 19.57
N SER A 276 3.46 -18.88 18.87
CA SER A 276 3.44 -18.78 17.40
C SER A 276 3.62 -17.35 16.91
N ILE A 277 2.97 -16.38 17.58
CA ILE A 277 3.11 -14.95 17.28
C ILE A 277 4.53 -14.48 17.59
N ARG A 278 5.08 -14.83 18.76
CA ARG A 278 6.47 -14.50 19.12
C ARG A 278 7.47 -15.05 18.12
N SER A 279 7.27 -16.28 17.64
CA SER A 279 8.13 -16.90 16.64
C SER A 279 8.10 -16.15 15.31
N SER A 280 6.93 -15.75 14.80
CA SER A 280 6.83 -14.93 13.56
C SER A 280 7.39 -13.50 13.75
N LEU A 281 7.28 -12.92 14.93
CA LEU A 281 7.90 -11.61 15.22
C LEU A 281 9.42 -11.72 15.42
N ALA A 282 9.93 -12.86 15.87
CA ALA A 282 11.36 -13.12 15.98
C ALA A 282 12.01 -13.35 14.61
N THR A 283 11.34 -14.04 13.67
CA THR A 283 11.86 -14.25 12.31
C THR A 283 12.00 -12.94 11.52
N THR A 284 11.21 -11.93 11.87
CA THR A 284 11.27 -10.56 11.32
C THR A 284 12.22 -9.64 12.09
N GLY A 285 12.74 -10.06 13.26
CA GLY A 285 13.62 -9.24 14.12
C GLY A 285 12.88 -8.12 14.86
N LEU A 286 11.55 -8.18 14.95
CA LEU A 286 10.75 -7.21 15.72
C LEU A 286 10.82 -7.46 17.23
N ILE A 287 11.04 -8.73 17.62
CA ILE A 287 11.19 -9.19 19.00
C ILE A 287 12.43 -10.07 19.12
N SER A 288 13.11 -10.01 20.25
CA SER A 288 14.26 -10.87 20.52
C SER A 288 13.83 -12.34 20.68
N SER A 289 14.59 -13.26 20.06
CA SER A 289 14.40 -14.70 20.25
C SER A 289 14.58 -15.16 21.70
N THR A 290 15.26 -14.36 22.53
CA THR A 290 15.40 -14.62 23.98
C THR A 290 14.12 -14.41 24.77
N GLU A 291 13.10 -13.78 24.19
CA GLU A 291 11.79 -13.57 24.82
C GLU A 291 10.82 -14.73 24.57
N ILE A 292 11.23 -15.76 23.84
CA ILE A 292 10.41 -16.95 23.58
C ILE A 292 10.52 -17.88 24.79
N GLU A 293 9.39 -18.18 25.41
CA GLU A 293 9.33 -19.11 26.54
C GLU A 293 8.85 -20.46 25.99
N ASP A 294 9.67 -21.50 26.13
CA ASP A 294 9.44 -22.78 25.45
C ASP A 294 8.34 -23.63 26.11
N SER A 295 7.96 -23.33 27.35
CA SER A 295 7.00 -24.12 28.12
C SER A 295 6.40 -23.37 29.31
N ILE A 296 5.14 -23.69 29.62
CA ILE A 296 4.47 -23.36 30.89
C ILE A 296 3.99 -24.62 31.63
N ALA A 297 4.51 -25.79 31.24
CA ALA A 297 4.05 -27.09 31.76
C ALA A 297 4.38 -27.31 33.25
N ASP A 298 5.35 -26.57 33.78
CA ASP A 298 5.76 -26.53 35.17
C ASP A 298 4.91 -25.60 36.04
N LEU A 299 4.04 -24.77 35.45
CA LEU A 299 3.13 -23.90 36.20
C LEU A 299 1.95 -24.66 36.82
N PRO A 300 1.45 -24.24 37.99
CA PRO A 300 0.34 -24.89 38.69
C PRO A 300 -1.02 -24.62 38.02
N LEU A 301 -1.27 -25.27 36.87
CA LEU A 301 -2.49 -25.14 36.06
C LEU A 301 -3.73 -25.88 36.64
N ASN A 302 -3.62 -26.38 37.86
CA ASN A 302 -4.69 -27.08 38.58
C ASN A 302 -5.49 -26.17 39.52
N ASN A 303 -5.00 -24.96 39.81
CA ASN A 303 -5.68 -23.97 40.65
C ASN A 303 -6.41 -22.93 39.77
N PRO A 304 -7.72 -22.70 39.98
CA PRO A 304 -8.48 -21.64 39.29
C PRO A 304 -7.83 -20.25 39.33
N ASP A 305 -7.21 -19.87 40.45
CA ASP A 305 -6.58 -18.55 40.60
C ASP A 305 -5.31 -18.44 39.74
N SER A 306 -4.52 -19.51 39.69
CA SER A 306 -3.33 -19.60 38.84
C SER A 306 -3.71 -19.60 37.36
N VAL A 307 -4.80 -20.29 37.00
CA VAL A 307 -5.37 -20.25 35.65
C VAL A 307 -5.80 -18.84 35.28
N ALA A 308 -6.49 -18.12 36.18
CA ALA A 308 -6.92 -16.74 35.94
C ALA A 308 -5.74 -15.77 35.77
N LEU A 309 -4.68 -15.92 36.58
CA LEU A 309 -3.45 -15.13 36.47
C LEU A 309 -2.77 -15.35 35.11
N ILE A 310 -2.54 -16.61 34.73
CA ILE A 310 -1.83 -16.97 33.49
C ILE A 310 -2.67 -16.56 32.28
N ALA A 311 -3.98 -16.83 32.27
CA ALA A 311 -4.87 -16.40 31.19
C ALA A 311 -4.87 -14.87 31.02
N THR A 312 -4.87 -14.12 32.13
CA THR A 312 -4.75 -12.64 32.07
C THR A 312 -3.41 -12.23 31.46
N TYR A 313 -2.31 -12.84 31.87
CA TYR A 313 -0.98 -12.58 31.31
C TYR A 313 -0.90 -12.90 29.81
N LEU A 314 -1.44 -14.03 29.38
CA LEU A 314 -1.45 -14.44 27.97
C LEU A 314 -2.32 -13.51 27.12
N SER A 315 -3.50 -13.14 27.62
CA SER A 315 -4.38 -12.16 26.97
C SER A 315 -3.67 -10.81 26.80
N ASP A 316 -3.06 -10.29 27.86
CA ASP A 316 -2.33 -9.02 27.80
C ASP A 316 -1.14 -9.12 26.84
N THR A 317 -0.40 -10.24 26.88
CA THR A 317 0.73 -10.47 25.97
C THR A 317 0.25 -10.49 24.53
N LYS A 318 -0.84 -11.19 24.22
CA LYS A 318 -1.44 -11.22 22.88
C LYS A 318 -1.84 -9.82 22.42
N GLU A 319 -2.46 -9.03 23.29
CA GLU A 319 -2.83 -7.64 22.99
C GLU A 319 -1.59 -6.78 22.69
N LYS A 320 -0.54 -6.86 23.53
CA LYS A 320 0.73 -6.17 23.29
C LYS A 320 1.32 -6.55 21.93
N LEU A 321 1.48 -7.85 21.67
CA LEU A 321 2.08 -8.37 20.43
C LEU A 321 1.26 -8.00 19.18
N SER A 322 -0.07 -7.93 19.29
CA SER A 322 -0.95 -7.54 18.17
C SER A 322 -0.67 -6.13 17.64
N THR A 323 -0.02 -5.27 18.43
CA THR A 323 0.43 -3.95 17.99
C THR A 323 1.37 -4.03 16.79
N PHE A 324 2.19 -5.08 16.68
CA PHE A 324 3.12 -5.26 15.57
C PHE A 324 2.46 -5.81 14.30
N GLU A 325 1.22 -6.29 14.37
CA GLU A 325 0.57 -6.99 13.25
C GLU A 325 0.56 -6.20 11.94
N PRO A 326 0.23 -4.88 11.92
CA PRO A 326 0.23 -4.11 10.67
C PRO A 326 1.63 -3.92 10.06
N LEU A 327 2.69 -3.93 10.88
CA LEU A 327 4.06 -3.90 10.38
C LEU A 327 4.49 -5.29 9.90
N ARG A 328 4.17 -6.34 10.68
CA ARG A 328 4.48 -7.73 10.37
C ARG A 328 3.92 -8.13 9.00
N GLN A 329 2.68 -7.75 8.69
CA GLN A 329 2.02 -8.01 7.39
C GLN A 329 2.76 -7.41 6.18
N ARG A 330 3.57 -6.37 6.38
CA ARG A 330 4.39 -5.75 5.31
C ARG A 330 5.83 -6.25 5.33
N LEU A 331 6.39 -6.38 6.52
CA LEU A 331 7.80 -6.67 6.73
C LEU A 331 8.14 -8.16 6.52
N GLU A 332 7.27 -9.08 6.93
CA GLU A 332 7.51 -10.53 6.73
C GLU A 332 7.54 -10.89 5.23
N PRO A 333 6.57 -10.49 4.39
CA PRO A 333 6.64 -10.73 2.95
C PRO A 333 7.82 -10.00 2.30
N PHE A 334 8.21 -8.84 2.81
CA PHE A 334 9.36 -8.09 2.30
C PHE A 334 10.66 -8.87 2.52
N ILE A 335 10.88 -9.35 3.75
CA ILE A 335 12.05 -10.17 4.08
C ILE A 335 12.03 -11.48 3.29
N GLU A 336 10.89 -12.16 3.18
CA GLU A 336 10.76 -13.40 2.43
C GLU A 336 11.05 -13.20 0.94
N PHE A 337 10.49 -12.15 0.34
CA PHE A 337 10.75 -11.78 -1.05
C PHE A 337 12.26 -11.58 -1.29
N LEU A 338 12.93 -10.78 -0.45
CA LEU A 338 14.36 -10.56 -0.60
C LEU A 338 15.17 -11.85 -0.37
N ARG A 339 14.80 -12.70 0.59
CA ARG A 339 15.47 -14.00 0.83
C ARG A 339 15.36 -14.94 -0.37
N ARG A 340 14.23 -14.95 -1.09
CA ARG A 340 14.06 -15.76 -2.30
C ARG A 340 15.00 -15.32 -3.43
N HIS A 341 15.29 -14.02 -3.52
CA HIS A 341 16.03 -13.44 -4.62
C HIS A 341 17.51 -13.18 -4.35
N TYR A 342 17.90 -13.08 -3.09
CA TYR A 342 19.28 -12.84 -2.70
C TYR A 342 19.98 -14.17 -2.46
N ARG A 343 21.21 -14.30 -2.98
CA ARG A 343 22.05 -15.48 -2.73
C ARG A 343 23.13 -15.12 -1.74
N ASP A 344 23.43 -16.05 -0.84
CA ASP A 344 24.51 -15.91 0.15
C ASP A 344 24.38 -14.66 1.04
N LYS A 345 23.14 -14.23 1.32
CA LYS A 345 22.84 -13.08 2.17
C LYS A 345 21.80 -13.42 3.22
N GLU A 346 21.97 -12.83 4.39
CA GLU A 346 21.03 -12.90 5.49
C GLU A 346 20.48 -11.51 5.78
N ILE A 347 19.17 -11.45 6.03
CA ILE A 347 18.45 -10.20 6.32
C ILE A 347 18.02 -10.23 7.77
N ARG A 348 18.37 -9.17 8.50
CA ARG A 348 18.15 -9.03 9.93
C ARG A 348 17.62 -7.64 10.24
N ILE A 349 16.87 -7.52 11.32
CA ILE A 349 16.51 -6.23 11.93
C ILE A 349 17.03 -6.27 13.36
N ASP A 350 17.91 -5.32 13.68
CA ASP A 350 18.50 -5.15 15.00
C ASP A 350 17.85 -3.95 15.71
N ASP A 351 17.79 -3.98 17.04
CA ASP A 351 17.33 -2.88 17.88
C ASP A 351 18.18 -1.61 17.74
N LYS A 352 19.50 -1.76 17.58
CA LYS A 352 20.46 -0.64 17.54
C LYS A 352 20.55 0.00 16.17
N ASP A 353 20.70 -0.84 15.15
CA ASP A 353 21.10 -0.41 13.81
C ASP A 353 19.99 -0.58 12.77
N GLY A 354 18.84 -1.16 13.15
CA GLY A 354 17.70 -1.35 12.27
C GLY A 354 17.92 -2.43 11.20
N PHE A 355 17.41 -2.18 10.00
CA PHE A 355 17.49 -3.08 8.86
C PHE A 355 18.92 -3.29 8.38
N LYS A 356 19.35 -4.56 8.35
CA LYS A 356 20.68 -4.99 7.94
C LYS A 356 20.64 -6.15 6.97
N ILE A 357 21.66 -6.18 6.12
CA ILE A 357 21.95 -7.31 5.24
C ILE A 357 23.39 -7.73 5.54
N ALA A 358 23.63 -9.01 5.75
CA ALA A 358 24.96 -9.56 5.97
C ALA A 358 25.29 -10.65 4.94
N SER A 359 26.55 -10.78 4.58
CA SER A 359 27.05 -11.90 3.76
C SER A 359 27.05 -13.18 4.60
N THR A 360 26.41 -14.26 4.14
CA THR A 360 26.53 -15.56 4.82
C THR A 360 27.90 -16.21 4.63
N ARG A 361 28.70 -15.71 3.67
CA ARG A 361 30.05 -16.21 3.36
C ARG A 361 31.13 -15.57 4.23
N THR A 362 31.03 -14.27 4.48
CA THR A 362 32.04 -13.50 5.23
C THR A 362 31.56 -13.10 6.62
N GLY A 363 30.25 -13.12 6.87
CA GLY A 363 29.65 -12.60 8.09
C GLY A 363 29.61 -11.07 8.16
N GLU A 364 30.11 -10.36 7.14
CA GLU A 364 30.20 -8.91 7.13
C GLU A 364 28.89 -8.25 6.72
N ASP A 365 28.59 -7.11 7.35
CA ASP A 365 27.47 -6.26 7.01
C ASP A 365 27.67 -5.65 5.61
N ILE A 366 26.64 -5.75 4.77
CA ILE A 366 26.56 -5.19 3.43
C ILE A 366 25.55 -4.04 3.47
N SER A 367 26.02 -2.82 3.24
CA SER A 367 25.11 -1.70 3.05
C SER A 367 24.20 -1.96 1.84
N PRO A 368 22.88 -1.72 1.92
CA PRO A 368 21.97 -1.89 0.79
C PRO A 368 22.40 -1.16 -0.50
N VAL A 369 23.12 -0.04 -0.38
CA VAL A 369 23.68 0.72 -1.51
C VAL A 369 24.86 0.02 -2.20
N HIS A 370 25.43 -1.01 -1.58
CA HIS A 370 26.52 -1.84 -2.12
C HIS A 370 26.04 -3.20 -2.64
N LEU A 371 24.73 -3.46 -2.63
CA LEU A 371 24.15 -4.63 -3.30
C LEU A 371 24.39 -4.58 -4.81
N SER A 372 24.28 -5.72 -5.49
CA SER A 372 24.30 -5.72 -6.95
C SER A 372 23.12 -4.91 -7.50
N SER A 373 23.26 -4.33 -8.70
CA SER A 373 22.22 -3.47 -9.28
C SER A 373 20.85 -4.18 -9.40
N GLY A 374 20.84 -5.48 -9.64
CA GLY A 374 19.61 -6.28 -9.65
C GLY A 374 18.99 -6.43 -8.26
N GLU A 375 19.81 -6.65 -7.24
CA GLU A 375 19.36 -6.75 -5.84
C GLU A 375 18.84 -5.42 -5.31
N GLN A 376 19.50 -4.31 -5.63
CA GLN A 376 19.05 -2.95 -5.35
C GLN A 376 17.68 -2.68 -5.94
N GLN A 377 17.48 -3.10 -7.18
CA GLN A 377 16.22 -2.94 -7.88
C GLN A 377 15.09 -3.73 -7.20
N MET A 378 15.36 -4.99 -6.86
CA MET A 378 14.42 -5.84 -6.13
C MET A 378 14.08 -5.25 -4.77
N PHE A 379 15.06 -4.64 -4.08
CA PHE A 379 14.86 -3.95 -2.82
C PHE A 379 13.87 -2.79 -2.93
N ILE A 380 14.14 -1.84 -3.83
CA ILE A 380 13.32 -0.64 -4.03
C ILE A 380 11.89 -1.05 -4.40
N LEU A 381 11.75 -2.05 -5.26
CA LEU A 381 10.44 -2.47 -5.69
C LEU A 381 9.66 -3.19 -4.59
N ALA A 382 10.27 -4.13 -3.88
CA ALA A 382 9.62 -4.81 -2.77
C ALA A 382 9.16 -3.79 -1.71
N HIS A 383 10.00 -2.81 -1.42
CA HIS A 383 9.67 -1.70 -0.52
C HIS A 383 8.45 -0.94 -1.03
N LYS A 384 8.46 -0.53 -2.29
CA LYS A 384 7.34 0.18 -2.91
C LYS A 384 6.02 -0.62 -2.89
N LEU A 385 6.09 -1.92 -3.17
CA LEU A 385 4.89 -2.77 -3.22
C LEU A 385 4.32 -3.09 -1.84
N LEU A 386 5.16 -3.17 -0.81
CA LEU A 386 4.74 -3.62 0.53
C LEU A 386 4.61 -2.49 1.54
N PHE A 387 5.33 -1.38 1.39
CA PHE A 387 5.32 -0.26 2.33
C PHE A 387 4.59 0.98 1.81
N GLU A 388 4.51 1.19 0.49
CA GLU A 388 3.84 2.37 -0.09
C GLU A 388 2.40 2.07 -0.56
N ALA A 389 2.00 0.80 -0.64
CA ALA A 389 0.65 0.40 -1.10
C ALA A 389 -0.19 -0.16 0.07
N PRO A 390 -1.18 0.59 0.59
CA PRO A 390 -2.07 0.07 1.62
C PRO A 390 -2.98 -1.05 1.06
N PRO A 391 -3.56 -1.91 1.93
CA PRO A 391 -4.52 -2.93 1.51
C PRO A 391 -5.67 -2.35 0.69
N GLY A 392 -6.12 -3.08 -0.33
CA GLY A 392 -7.13 -2.64 -1.29
C GLY A 392 -6.62 -1.72 -2.41
N THR A 393 -5.31 -1.48 -2.49
CA THR A 393 -4.70 -0.71 -3.59
C THR A 393 -4.59 -1.54 -4.87
N LEU A 394 -5.02 -0.98 -6.00
CA LEU A 394 -4.70 -1.52 -7.33
C LEU A 394 -3.28 -1.11 -7.72
N VAL A 395 -2.38 -2.08 -7.87
CA VAL A 395 -1.04 -1.84 -8.39
C VAL A 395 -0.99 -2.16 -9.88
N MET A 396 -0.75 -1.14 -10.69
CA MET A 396 -0.62 -1.25 -12.14
C MET A 396 0.84 -1.19 -12.55
N ILE A 397 1.28 -2.15 -13.37
CA ILE A 397 2.68 -2.26 -13.79
C ILE A 397 2.76 -2.34 -15.31
N ASP A 398 3.40 -1.35 -15.94
CA ASP A 398 3.53 -1.24 -17.40
C ASP A 398 4.92 -1.70 -17.85
N GLU A 399 4.97 -2.69 -18.75
CA GLU A 399 6.18 -3.24 -19.36
C GLU A 399 7.29 -3.58 -18.34
N PRO A 400 6.99 -4.39 -17.31
CA PRO A 400 7.97 -4.72 -16.28
C PRO A 400 9.27 -5.29 -16.85
N GLU A 401 9.19 -6.12 -17.89
CA GLU A 401 10.34 -6.75 -18.54
C GLU A 401 11.43 -5.79 -19.01
N LEU A 402 11.12 -4.52 -19.29
CA LEU A 402 12.09 -3.52 -19.75
C LEU A 402 13.07 -3.13 -18.65
N SER A 403 12.66 -3.33 -17.40
CA SER A 403 13.41 -2.94 -16.22
C SER A 403 13.87 -4.15 -15.42
N LEU A 404 13.13 -5.26 -15.41
CA LEU A 404 13.44 -6.41 -14.56
C LEU A 404 14.63 -7.21 -15.05
N HIS A 405 15.50 -7.62 -14.12
CA HIS A 405 16.55 -8.61 -14.39
C HIS A 405 15.93 -9.92 -14.91
N VAL A 406 16.56 -10.56 -15.90
CA VAL A 406 16.01 -11.72 -16.63
C VAL A 406 15.64 -12.88 -15.70
N LEU A 407 16.45 -13.17 -14.68
CA LEU A 407 16.16 -14.23 -13.71
C LEU A 407 14.88 -13.98 -12.91
N TRP A 408 14.50 -12.71 -12.73
CA TRP A 408 13.31 -12.37 -11.98
C TRP A 408 12.05 -12.38 -12.85
N GLN A 409 12.18 -12.13 -14.16
CA GLN A 409 11.04 -12.22 -15.08
C GLN A 409 10.36 -13.60 -15.06
N SER A 410 11.08 -14.67 -14.73
CA SER A 410 10.48 -16.02 -14.64
C SER A 410 9.68 -16.28 -13.36
N THR A 411 9.86 -15.49 -12.31
CA THR A 411 9.18 -15.69 -11.01
C THR A 411 8.30 -14.51 -10.61
N PHE A 412 8.31 -13.43 -11.39
CA PHE A 412 7.65 -12.18 -11.04
C PHE A 412 6.16 -12.33 -10.75
N VAL A 413 5.44 -13.08 -11.60
CA VAL A 413 3.99 -13.30 -11.43
C VAL A 413 3.70 -14.07 -10.14
N ASP A 414 4.51 -15.06 -9.80
CA ASP A 414 4.36 -15.82 -8.55
C ASP A 414 4.66 -14.96 -7.33
N ASP A 415 5.69 -14.10 -7.42
CA ASP A 415 5.99 -13.15 -6.34
C ASP A 415 4.87 -12.14 -6.14
N LEU A 416 4.28 -11.60 -7.22
CA LEU A 416 3.11 -10.72 -7.12
C LEU A 416 1.88 -11.44 -6.54
N THR A 417 1.71 -12.72 -6.84
CA THR A 417 0.66 -13.55 -6.22
C THR A 417 0.89 -13.65 -4.70
N GLY A 418 2.13 -13.90 -4.27
CA GLY A 418 2.49 -13.94 -2.85
C GLY A 418 2.30 -12.59 -2.14
N ILE A 419 2.71 -11.49 -2.79
CA ILE A 419 2.51 -10.13 -2.26
C ILE A 419 1.01 -9.81 -2.16
N SER A 420 0.22 -10.16 -3.19
CA SER A 420 -1.23 -9.95 -3.20
C SER A 420 -1.91 -10.57 -1.98
N ALA A 421 -1.60 -11.85 -1.71
CA ALA A 421 -2.14 -12.58 -0.58
C ALA A 421 -1.73 -11.99 0.79
N ALA A 422 -0.54 -11.38 0.88
CA ALA A 422 -0.02 -10.88 2.15
C ALA A 422 -0.39 -9.43 2.45
N SER A 423 -0.38 -8.54 1.45
CA SER A 423 -0.65 -7.11 1.63
C SER A 423 -2.10 -6.72 1.34
N GLY A 424 -2.89 -7.60 0.71
CA GLY A 424 -4.25 -7.29 0.26
C GLY A 424 -4.29 -6.30 -0.92
N THR A 425 -3.16 -6.09 -1.61
CA THR A 425 -3.10 -5.36 -2.89
C THR A 425 -3.40 -6.29 -4.04
N TYR A 426 -3.89 -5.78 -5.16
CA TYR A 426 -4.15 -6.59 -6.36
C TYR A 426 -3.48 -5.96 -7.59
N PHE A 427 -3.13 -6.78 -8.58
CA PHE A 427 -2.18 -6.40 -9.62
C PHE A 427 -2.80 -6.41 -11.01
N LEU A 428 -2.50 -5.37 -11.79
CA LEU A 428 -2.79 -5.30 -13.22
C LEU A 428 -1.51 -5.03 -13.99
N LEU A 429 -1.05 -6.02 -14.74
CA LEU A 429 0.16 -5.94 -15.53
C LEU A 429 -0.16 -5.70 -16.99
N ALA A 430 0.62 -4.88 -17.68
CA ALA A 430 0.67 -4.82 -19.12
C ALA A 430 2.05 -5.30 -19.58
N THR A 431 2.10 -6.33 -20.42
CA THR A 431 3.37 -6.90 -20.88
C THR A 431 3.27 -7.45 -22.30
N HIS A 432 4.41 -7.48 -22.97
CA HIS A 432 4.63 -8.21 -24.22
C HIS A 432 5.49 -9.45 -24.03
N SER A 433 6.13 -9.62 -22.87
CA SER A 433 7.10 -10.66 -22.59
C SER A 433 6.45 -12.05 -22.48
N PRO A 434 6.79 -12.99 -23.38
CA PRO A 434 6.36 -14.37 -23.24
C PRO A 434 6.88 -15.02 -21.96
N THR A 435 8.05 -14.59 -21.46
CA THR A 435 8.67 -15.13 -20.23
C THR A 435 7.82 -14.83 -19.00
N LEU A 436 7.22 -13.64 -18.93
CA LEU A 436 6.33 -13.25 -17.83
C LEU A 436 4.99 -14.00 -17.85
N ILE A 437 4.53 -14.35 -19.05
CA ILE A 437 3.26 -15.07 -19.24
C ILE A 437 3.46 -16.59 -19.10
N ALA A 438 4.69 -17.07 -19.31
CA ALA A 438 5.01 -18.49 -19.32
C ALA A 438 4.64 -19.15 -17.98
N GLY A 439 3.77 -20.15 -18.03
CA GLY A 439 3.33 -20.91 -16.85
C GLY A 439 2.05 -20.41 -16.18
N ARG A 440 1.56 -19.20 -16.50
CA ARG A 440 0.31 -18.63 -15.93
C ARG A 440 -0.60 -18.02 -17.02
N THR A 441 -0.83 -18.75 -18.11
CA THR A 441 -1.65 -18.29 -19.25
C THR A 441 -3.13 -18.07 -18.90
N ASP A 442 -3.59 -18.70 -17.82
CA ASP A 442 -4.90 -18.53 -17.18
C ASP A 442 -5.15 -17.10 -16.67
N LEU A 443 -4.08 -16.38 -16.30
CA LEU A 443 -4.14 -14.99 -15.86
C LEU A 443 -4.22 -13.97 -17.00
N ARG A 444 -4.07 -14.43 -18.25
CA ARG A 444 -4.01 -13.57 -19.43
C ARG A 444 -5.39 -12.99 -19.76
N ARG A 445 -5.42 -11.71 -20.10
CA ARG A 445 -6.52 -11.01 -20.77
C ARG A 445 -5.97 -10.41 -22.06
N SER A 446 -6.48 -10.85 -23.20
CA SER A 446 -6.01 -10.40 -24.51
C SER A 446 -6.77 -9.14 -24.92
N LEU A 447 -6.05 -8.11 -25.36
CA LEU A 447 -6.56 -6.90 -25.99
C LEU A 447 -6.47 -6.97 -27.53
N ASP A 448 -6.10 -8.14 -28.07
CA ASP A 448 -6.20 -8.44 -29.49
C ASP A 448 -7.66 -8.77 -29.81
N GLY A 449 -8.50 -7.74 -29.84
CA GLY A 449 -9.94 -7.79 -30.11
C GLY A 449 -10.33 -7.08 -31.39
#